data_AF-A0A1I0PSI0-F1
#
_entry.id   AF-A0A1I0PSI0-F1
#
_cell.length_a   1.000
_cell.length_b   1.000
_cell.length_c   1.000
_cell.angle_alpha   90.00
_cell.angle_beta   90.00
_cell.angle_gamma   90.00
#
_symmetry.space_group_name_H-M   'P 1'
#
loop_
_entity.id
_entity.type
_entity.pdbx_description
1 polymer ?
#
loop_
_entity_poly.entity_id
_entity_poly.type
_entity_poly.pdbx_seq_one_letter_code
_entity_poly.pdbx_strand_id
1 'polypeptide(L)'
;MASAALNSNEVQAYVYDHAQDGFRGLAVYDGDDLNVRYTRTDIEADVRERLNSVHDCIQSARRAAEDSDGDCWNPLCAGRASIQLWDDAALMHLRPDQSPSVERGILVELDPRVAASCADFVSSVEEIVVDES
;
A
#
# COMPACT_ATOMS: atom_id res chain seq x y z
N MET A 1 0.08 0.40 23.90
CA MET A 1 -0.90 0.11 22.84
C MET A 1 -0.22 -0.84 21.88
N ALA A 2 -0.75 -2.05 21.70
CA ALA A 2 -0.17 -3.02 20.79
C ALA A 2 -0.30 -2.46 19.37
N SER A 3 0.81 -2.35 18.64
CA SER A 3 0.82 -2.00 17.23
C SER A 3 0.04 -3.09 16.48
N ALA A 4 -1.03 -2.72 15.78
CA ALA A 4 -1.79 -3.65 14.96
C ALA A 4 -0.83 -4.28 13.94
N ALA A 5 -0.66 -5.60 14.01
CA ALA A 5 0.26 -6.30 13.14
C ALA A 5 -0.35 -6.37 11.73
N LEU A 6 0.29 -5.73 10.75
CA LEU A 6 -0.08 -5.88 9.35
C LEU A 6 0.08 -7.34 8.92
N ASN A 7 -1.04 -8.05 8.71
CA ASN A 7 -1.02 -9.43 8.27
C ASN A 7 -0.81 -9.53 6.74
N SER A 8 0.43 -9.28 6.32
CA SER A 8 0.80 -9.27 4.89
C SER A 8 0.47 -10.56 4.14
N ASN A 9 0.45 -11.72 4.82
CA ASN A 9 0.08 -12.99 4.20
C ASN A 9 -1.42 -13.06 3.90
N GLU A 10 -2.27 -12.60 4.82
CA GLU A 10 -3.72 -12.52 4.60
C GLU A 10 -4.06 -11.50 3.54
N VAL A 11 -3.41 -10.33 3.55
CA VAL A 11 -3.58 -9.33 2.49
C VAL A 11 -3.18 -9.92 1.13
N GLN A 12 -2.05 -10.63 1.06
CA GLN A 12 -1.62 -11.27 -0.17
C GLN A 12 -2.64 -12.32 -0.65
N ALA A 13 -3.12 -13.19 0.25
CA ALA A 13 -4.09 -14.23 -0.10
C ALA A 13 -5.42 -13.62 -0.56
N TYR A 14 -5.94 -12.63 0.17
CA TYR A 14 -7.18 -11.94 -0.15
C TYR A 14 -7.09 -11.22 -1.51
N VAL A 15 -6.00 -10.47 -1.74
CA VAL A 15 -5.76 -9.78 -3.01
C VAL A 15 -5.62 -10.78 -4.15
N TYR A 16 -4.89 -11.87 -3.95
CA TYR A 16 -4.72 -12.91 -4.97
C TYR A 16 -6.06 -13.53 -5.36
N ASP A 17 -6.90 -13.89 -4.40
CA ASP A 17 -8.22 -14.51 -4.66
C ASP A 17 -9.18 -13.58 -5.41
N HIS A 18 -9.13 -12.27 -5.12
CA HIS A 18 -10.06 -11.30 -5.71
C HIS A 18 -9.56 -10.72 -7.04
N ALA A 19 -8.26 -10.42 -7.15
CA ALA A 19 -7.69 -9.78 -8.32
C ALA A 19 -7.16 -10.78 -9.35
N GLN A 20 -6.87 -12.02 -8.95
CA GLN A 20 -6.33 -13.09 -9.79
C GLN A 20 -5.16 -12.59 -10.65
N ASP A 21 -5.27 -12.67 -11.98
CA ASP A 21 -4.25 -12.22 -12.94
C ASP A 21 -3.97 -10.71 -12.87
N GLY A 22 -4.88 -9.95 -12.28
CA GLY A 22 -4.72 -8.53 -12.01
C GLY A 22 -3.85 -8.22 -10.81
N PHE A 23 -3.44 -9.19 -9.98
CA PHE A 23 -2.48 -8.95 -8.91
C PHE A 23 -1.05 -8.95 -9.46
N ARG A 24 -0.32 -7.85 -9.26
CA ARG A 24 0.98 -7.62 -9.90
C ARG A 24 2.14 -7.54 -8.92
N GLY A 25 1.93 -7.00 -7.73
CA GLY A 25 3.02 -6.89 -6.75
C GLY A 25 2.53 -6.61 -5.34
N LEU A 26 3.29 -7.06 -4.36
CA LEU A 26 3.09 -6.74 -2.95
C LEU A 26 4.44 -6.52 -2.27
N ALA A 27 4.54 -5.41 -1.55
CA ALA A 27 5.66 -5.10 -0.69
C ALA A 27 5.19 -4.64 0.67
N VAL A 28 5.99 -4.93 1.69
CA VAL A 28 5.80 -4.44 3.06
C VAL A 28 6.97 -3.55 3.38
N TYR A 29 6.72 -2.34 3.85
CA TYR A 29 7.78 -1.47 4.32
C TYR A 29 7.71 -1.28 5.83
N ASP A 30 8.87 -1.05 6.43
CA ASP A 30 9.08 -0.72 7.83
C ASP A 30 10.24 0.28 7.93
N GLY A 31 9.95 1.53 8.23
CA GLY A 31 10.88 2.64 8.09
C GLY A 31 11.38 2.78 6.64
N ASP A 32 12.70 2.85 6.49
CA ASP A 32 13.40 2.92 5.20
C ASP A 32 13.58 1.54 4.53
N ASP A 33 13.14 0.45 5.17
CA ASP A 33 13.25 -0.88 4.57
C ASP A 33 12.00 -1.23 3.76
N LEU A 34 12.18 -1.61 2.49
CA LEU A 34 11.12 -2.14 1.62
C LEU A 34 11.37 -3.62 1.33
N ASN A 35 10.44 -4.48 1.75
CA ASN A 35 10.49 -5.91 1.53
C ASN A 35 9.42 -6.34 0.52
N VAL A 36 9.86 -6.57 -0.73
CA VAL A 36 9.01 -7.08 -1.81
C VAL A 36 8.73 -8.56 -1.58
N ARG A 37 7.46 -8.89 -1.31
CA ARG A 37 7.01 -10.26 -1.02
C ARG A 37 6.54 -11.02 -2.26
N TYR A 38 6.00 -10.28 -3.22
CA TYR A 38 5.46 -10.83 -4.45
C TYR A 38 5.63 -9.85 -5.60
N THR A 39 5.95 -10.38 -6.77
CA THR A 39 5.90 -9.68 -8.06
C THR A 39 5.53 -10.68 -9.14
N ARG A 40 4.70 -10.24 -10.08
CA ARG A 40 4.40 -11.03 -11.27
C ARG A 40 5.64 -11.08 -12.17
N THR A 41 5.98 -12.27 -12.66
CA THR A 41 7.29 -12.55 -13.27
C THR A 41 7.48 -11.90 -14.65
N ASP A 42 6.40 -11.64 -15.37
CA ASP A 42 6.41 -11.02 -16.70
C ASP A 42 6.69 -9.51 -16.68
N ILE A 43 6.45 -8.84 -15.55
CA ILE A 43 6.59 -7.40 -15.35
C ILE A 43 7.38 -7.05 -14.07
N GLU A 44 8.18 -7.99 -13.57
CA GLU A 44 8.82 -7.88 -12.26
C GLU A 44 9.66 -6.61 -12.09
N ALA A 45 10.44 -6.23 -13.11
CA ALA A 45 11.28 -5.05 -13.07
C ALA A 45 10.46 -3.76 -12.90
N ASP A 46 9.41 -3.60 -13.71
CA ASP A 46 8.54 -2.42 -13.71
C ASP A 46 7.78 -2.30 -12.38
N VAL A 47 7.27 -3.42 -11.88
CA VAL A 47 6.56 -3.47 -10.58
C VAL A 47 7.50 -3.10 -9.44
N ARG A 48 8.73 -3.65 -9.42
CA ARG A 48 9.73 -3.29 -8.39
C ARG A 48 10.09 -1.82 -8.45
N GLU A 49 10.31 -1.27 -9.65
CA GLU A 49 10.63 0.14 -9.82
C GLU A 49 9.51 1.04 -9.27
N ARG A 50 8.25 0.75 -9.61
CA ARG A 50 7.09 1.49 -9.08
C ARG A 50 6.96 1.40 -7.57
N LEU A 51 7.09 0.20 -6.99
CA LEU A 51 7.02 0.00 -5.54
C LEU A 51 8.11 0.78 -4.80
N ASN A 52 9.35 0.79 -5.32
CA ASN A 52 10.43 1.59 -4.76
C ASN A 52 10.13 3.09 -4.88
N SER A 53 9.73 3.56 -6.07
CA SER A 53 9.41 4.98 -6.28
C SER A 53 8.32 5.48 -5.34
N VAL A 54 7.29 4.67 -5.07
CA VAL A 54 6.22 5.05 -4.12
C VAL A 54 6.74 5.05 -2.69
N HIS A 55 7.54 4.06 -2.30
CA HIS A 55 8.15 4.04 -0.99
C HIS A 55 9.05 5.26 -0.76
N ASP A 56 9.86 5.66 -1.74
CA ASP A 56 10.67 6.88 -1.69
C ASP A 56 9.80 8.14 -1.52
N CYS A 57 8.64 8.21 -2.19
CA CYS A 57 7.68 9.30 -2.01
C CYS A 57 7.11 9.31 -0.58
N ILE A 58 6.77 8.14 -0.02
CA ILE A 58 6.30 8.01 1.36
C ILE A 58 7.38 8.48 2.34
N GLN A 59 8.64 8.05 2.16
CA GLN A 59 9.75 8.49 3.03
C GLN A 59 9.97 10.00 2.93
N SER A 60 9.92 10.55 1.73
CA SER A 60 10.07 11.99 1.50
C SER A 60 8.95 12.79 2.15
N ALA A 61 7.70 12.32 2.06
CA ALA A 61 6.56 12.93 2.72
C ALA A 61 6.66 12.83 4.25
N ARG A 62 7.13 11.69 4.79
CA ARG A 62 7.37 11.51 6.24
C ARG A 62 8.39 12.53 6.75
N ARG A 63 9.56 12.60 6.11
CA ARG A 63 10.63 13.55 6.49
C ARG A 63 10.14 15.00 6.40
N ALA A 64 9.39 15.35 5.35
CA ALA A 64 8.80 16.67 5.23
C ALA A 64 7.77 16.97 6.34
N ALA A 65 6.97 15.99 6.76
CA ALA A 65 6.02 16.13 7.85
C ALA A 65 6.69 16.20 9.23
N GLU A 66 7.85 15.59 9.41
CA GLU A 66 8.69 15.76 10.60
C GLU A 66 9.30 17.17 10.68
N ASP A 67 9.61 17.77 9.52
CA ASP A 67 10.23 19.10 9.41
C ASP A 67 9.23 20.27 9.34
N SER A 68 7.94 20.02 9.11
CA SER A 68 6.91 21.06 8.98
C SER A 68 5.73 20.85 9.92
N ASP A 69 5.32 21.89 10.64
CA ASP A 69 4.03 21.94 11.34
C ASP A 69 2.93 21.66 10.31
N GLY A 70 2.39 20.45 10.36
CA GLY A 70 1.96 19.70 9.19
C GLY A 70 0.74 20.25 8.45
N ASP A 71 0.80 20.14 7.11
CA ASP A 71 -0.42 20.16 6.27
C ASP A 71 -0.21 19.79 4.78
N CYS A 72 1.01 19.53 4.30
CA CYS A 72 1.29 19.66 2.85
C CYS A 72 1.28 18.38 1.97
N TRP A 73 1.09 17.16 2.50
CA TRP A 73 1.18 15.93 1.69
C TRP A 73 0.00 14.94 1.86
N ASN A 74 -1.21 15.50 1.88
CA ASN A 74 -2.44 14.87 2.38
C ASN A 74 -3.10 13.73 1.55
N PRO A 75 -2.85 13.43 0.25
CA PRO A 75 -3.67 12.41 -0.43
C PRO A 75 -3.40 10.95 -0.02
N LEU A 76 -2.13 10.53 0.05
CA LEU A 76 -1.76 9.16 0.44
C LEU A 76 -1.83 8.95 1.96
N CYS A 77 -1.79 10.06 2.72
CA CYS A 77 -1.71 10.06 4.18
C CYS A 77 -3.05 10.31 4.90
N ALA A 78 -4.14 10.62 4.19
CA ALA A 78 -5.43 10.96 4.83
C ALA A 78 -6.24 9.76 5.33
N GLY A 79 -6.01 8.54 4.80
CA GLY A 79 -6.80 7.34 5.11
C GLY A 79 -5.95 6.13 5.50
N ARG A 80 -6.57 5.10 6.11
CA ARG A 80 -5.88 3.82 6.39
C ARG A 80 -5.58 3.05 5.10
N ALA A 81 -6.39 3.28 4.07
CA ALA A 81 -6.13 2.85 2.71
C ALA A 81 -6.18 4.06 1.77
N SER A 82 -5.29 4.08 0.77
CA SER A 82 -5.38 5.00 -0.37
C SER A 82 -5.10 4.24 -1.67
N ILE A 83 -5.74 4.65 -2.77
CA ILE A 83 -5.46 4.13 -4.12
C ILE A 83 -5.03 5.27 -5.03
N GLN A 84 -3.96 5.03 -5.76
CA GLN A 84 -3.51 5.85 -6.87
C GLN A 84 -3.66 5.07 -8.18
N LEU A 85 -4.24 5.71 -9.19
CA LEU A 85 -4.40 5.16 -10.53
C LEU A 85 -3.40 5.82 -11.48
N TRP A 86 -2.70 5.00 -12.26
CA TRP A 86 -1.92 5.39 -13.42
C TRP A 86 -2.52 4.73 -14.68
N ASP A 87 -2.00 5.13 -15.84
CA ASP A 87 -2.46 4.61 -17.13
C ASP A 87 -2.29 3.08 -17.24
N ASP A 88 -1.24 2.54 -16.63
CA ASP A 88 -0.87 1.12 -16.73
C ASP A 88 -0.99 0.34 -15.43
N ALA A 89 -1.10 0.99 -14.27
CA ALA A 89 -1.08 0.37 -12.95
C ALA A 89 -2.05 1.05 -11.97
N ALA A 90 -2.51 0.30 -10.98
CA ALA A 90 -3.17 0.85 -9.81
C ALA A 90 -2.41 0.42 -8.57
N LEU A 91 -2.13 1.37 -7.68
CA LEU A 91 -1.39 1.09 -6.46
C LEU A 91 -2.19 1.46 -5.25
N MET A 92 -2.29 0.50 -4.35
CA MET A 92 -2.96 0.60 -3.08
C MET A 92 -1.92 0.67 -1.98
N HIS A 93 -2.08 1.63 -1.09
CA HIS A 93 -1.25 1.82 0.09
C HIS A 93 -2.12 1.60 1.33
N LEU A 94 -1.77 0.58 2.10
CA LEU A 94 -2.46 0.16 3.33
C LEU A 94 -1.59 0.43 4.55
N ARG A 95 -2.18 0.97 5.62
CA ARG A 95 -1.49 1.35 6.85
C ARG A 95 -2.27 0.87 8.08
N PRO A 96 -1.59 0.53 9.19
CA PRO A 96 -2.23 0.07 10.41
C PRO A 96 -2.98 1.20 11.13
N ASP A 97 -2.56 2.45 10.94
CA ASP A 97 -3.21 3.62 11.51
C ASP A 97 -3.16 4.82 10.53
N GLN A 98 -3.86 5.90 10.90
CA GLN A 98 -3.98 7.13 10.10
C GLN A 98 -2.88 8.15 10.43
N SER A 99 -1.84 7.78 11.20
CA SER A 99 -0.81 8.72 11.62
C SER A 99 0.00 9.24 10.43
N PRO A 100 0.37 10.52 10.41
CA PRO A 100 1.33 11.03 9.44
C PRO A 100 2.75 10.45 9.66
N SER A 101 3.04 9.91 10.84
CA SER A 101 4.32 9.30 11.21
C SER A 101 4.39 7.79 10.96
N VAL A 102 3.54 7.24 10.09
CA VAL A 102 3.49 5.78 9.87
C VAL A 102 4.83 5.29 9.31
N GLU A 103 5.52 4.49 10.13
CA GLU A 103 6.74 3.80 9.73
C GLU A 103 6.44 2.53 8.93
N ARG A 104 5.22 1.99 8.99
CA ARG A 104 4.90 0.67 8.46
C ARG A 104 3.68 0.63 7.55
N GLY A 105 3.77 -0.06 6.42
CA GLY A 105 2.64 -0.20 5.50
C GLY A 105 2.81 -1.34 4.50
N ILE A 106 1.73 -1.60 3.76
CA ILE A 106 1.72 -2.53 2.63
C ILE A 106 1.45 -1.73 1.37
N LEU A 107 2.24 -1.98 0.34
CA LEU A 107 2.03 -1.50 -1.02
C LEU A 107 1.56 -2.68 -1.87
N VAL A 108 0.48 -2.49 -2.62
CA VAL A 108 -0.08 -3.50 -3.51
C VAL A 108 -0.23 -2.88 -4.89
N GLU A 109 0.38 -3.49 -5.92
CA GLU A 109 0.16 -3.13 -7.31
C GLU A 109 -0.85 -4.09 -7.96
N LEU A 110 -1.82 -3.51 -8.66
CA LEU A 110 -2.89 -4.18 -9.38
C LEU A 110 -2.96 -3.70 -10.84
N ASP A 111 -3.62 -4.49 -11.67
CA ASP A 111 -4.11 -4.04 -12.96
C ASP A 111 -5.18 -2.94 -12.77
N PRO A 112 -5.10 -1.82 -13.51
CA PRO A 112 -6.04 -0.71 -13.36
C PRO A 112 -7.50 -1.12 -13.65
N ARG A 113 -7.73 -2.17 -14.47
CA ARG A 113 -9.08 -2.68 -14.75
C ARG A 113 -9.69 -3.36 -13.52
N VAL A 114 -8.86 -4.01 -12.70
CA VAL A 114 -9.30 -4.58 -11.42
C VAL A 114 -9.56 -3.45 -10.42
N ALA A 115 -8.68 -2.45 -10.38
CA ALA A 115 -8.83 -1.32 -9.46
C ALA A 115 -10.07 -0.46 -9.71
N ALA A 116 -10.53 -0.33 -10.96
CA ALA A 116 -11.78 0.35 -11.28
C ALA A 116 -13.02 -0.34 -10.70
N SER A 117 -12.98 -1.66 -10.44
CA SER A 117 -14.00 -2.37 -9.65
C SER A 117 -13.66 -2.47 -8.16
N CYS A 118 -12.50 -1.95 -7.72
CA CYS A 118 -12.01 -2.05 -6.34
C CYS A 118 -12.51 -0.94 -5.40
N ALA A 119 -13.40 -0.04 -5.80
CA ALA A 119 -14.00 0.91 -4.83
C ALA A 119 -14.70 0.16 -3.67
N ASP A 120 -15.35 -0.98 -3.96
CA ASP A 120 -15.94 -1.88 -2.97
C ASP A 120 -14.86 -2.74 -2.24
N PHE A 121 -13.76 -3.06 -2.93
CA PHE A 121 -12.63 -3.82 -2.41
C PHE A 121 -11.83 -3.02 -1.36
N VAL A 122 -11.60 -1.72 -1.59
CA VAL A 122 -10.94 -0.82 -0.61
C VAL A 122 -11.74 -0.76 0.69
N SER A 123 -13.08 -0.67 0.57
CA SER A 123 -13.98 -0.66 1.72
C SER A 123 -13.95 -1.99 2.49
N SER A 124 -13.61 -3.10 1.83
CA SER A 124 -13.52 -4.44 2.42
C SER A 124 -12.14 -4.74 3.03
N VAL A 125 -11.06 -4.18 2.47
CA VAL A 125 -9.68 -4.37 2.98
C VAL A 125 -9.41 -3.56 4.25
N GLU A 126 -10.06 -2.40 4.43
CA GLU A 126 -9.97 -1.65 5.70
C GLU A 126 -10.45 -2.48 6.91
N GLU A 127 -11.36 -3.44 6.71
CA GLU A 127 -11.87 -4.35 7.74
C GLU A 127 -10.89 -5.49 8.07
N ILE A 128 -9.99 -5.85 7.15
CA ILE A 128 -9.03 -6.97 7.28
C ILE A 128 -7.68 -6.51 7.82
N VAL A 129 -7.31 -5.23 7.65
CA VAL A 129 -6.04 -4.68 8.14
C VAL A 129 -5.98 -4.63 9.69
N VAL A 130 -7.10 -4.87 10.38
CA VAL A 130 -7.18 -4.91 11.84
C VAL A 130 -7.68 -6.30 12.29
N ASP A 131 -6.81 -7.10 12.89
CA ASP A 131 -7.25 -8.17 13.80
C ASP A 131 -7.56 -7.49 15.14
N GLU A 132 -8.85 -7.25 15.42
CA GLU A 132 -9.28 -6.82 16.77
C GLU A 132 -9.15 -8.01 17.72
N SER A 133 -7.98 -8.15 18.34
CA SER A 133 -7.78 -8.97 19.55
C SER A 133 -7.40 -8.13 20.77
#